data_AF-F8C6M2-F1
#
_entry.id   AF-F8C6M2-F1
#
_cell.length_a   1.000
_cell.length_b   1.000
_cell.length_c   1.000
_cell.angle_alpha   90.00
_cell.angle_beta   90.00
_cell.angle_gamma   90.00
#
_symmetry.space_group_name_H-M   'P 1'
#
loop_
_entity.id
_entity.type
_entity.pdbx_description
1 polymer ?
#
loop_
_entity_poly.entity_id
_entity_poly.type
_entity_poly.pdbx_seq_one_letter_code
_entity_poly.pdbx_strand_id
1 'polypeptide(L)'
;MPATRLHNGVLPEPIKVLEDMIVAAGTTIVRIAFAHSFFVSIDAVRARTPYFPNVARKSRQHYPGLDKGATAIWQGREVELDFNHWAQSAWQKYTGRQIARKSGYGVRHIWGHPWDPNAYTAGWNLCYMPFWVGMLTEEQHPHPLLERAIRQASFDLFFREQPVCDPPAFVGDQGLDLVEFLGDQPILLLTRSARPMGVKPAAIAASIAGDDPRATVRSLRKAANKSWTSLQAAARELLGEPHTPFNSPNVRSTAKSTVRRMAKATGLSLPALRDLLDSMT
;
A
#
# COMPACT_ATOMS: atom_id res chain seq x y z
N MET A 1 36.68 -17.42 -11.01
CA MET A 1 35.43 -17.76 -10.29
C MET A 1 35.66 -17.55 -8.80
N PRO A 2 34.71 -16.98 -8.04
CA PRO A 2 34.85 -16.88 -6.60
C PRO A 2 34.98 -18.29 -5.98
N ALA A 3 35.86 -18.43 -4.98
CA ALA A 3 36.05 -19.70 -4.29
C ALA A 3 34.76 -20.13 -3.59
N THR A 4 34.29 -21.34 -3.87
CA THR A 4 33.11 -21.92 -3.20
C THR A 4 33.56 -22.72 -1.98
N ARG A 5 32.96 -22.45 -0.82
CA ARG A 5 33.21 -23.20 0.42
C ARG A 5 31.91 -23.84 0.91
N LEU A 6 31.97 -25.10 1.34
CA LEU A 6 30.87 -25.77 2.02
C LEU A 6 30.72 -25.21 3.44
N HIS A 7 29.51 -24.78 3.81
CA HIS A 7 29.18 -24.34 5.17
C HIS A 7 28.41 -25.45 5.89
N ASN A 8 29.09 -26.14 6.82
CA ASN A 8 28.52 -27.23 7.61
C ASN A 8 28.19 -26.81 9.07
N GLY A 9 28.32 -25.51 9.38
CA GLY A 9 28.06 -24.98 10.72
C GLY A 9 26.59 -24.55 10.91
N VAL A 10 26.27 -24.14 12.14
CA VAL A 10 24.98 -23.50 12.45
C VAL A 10 24.82 -22.23 11.59
N LEU A 11 23.61 -22.00 11.08
CA LEU A 11 23.31 -20.76 10.36
C LEU A 11 23.33 -19.60 11.36
N PRO A 12 23.94 -18.46 11.02
CA PRO A 12 23.98 -17.32 11.92
C PRO A 12 22.56 -16.78 12.15
N GLU A 13 22.33 -16.22 13.34
CA GLU A 13 21.07 -15.58 13.67
C GLU A 13 20.84 -14.34 12.77
N PRO A 14 19.80 -14.31 11.93
CA PRO A 14 19.67 -13.28 10.89
C PRO A 14 19.57 -11.85 11.44
N ILE A 15 18.92 -11.66 12.59
CA ILE A 15 18.77 -10.34 13.22
C ILE A 15 20.14 -9.82 13.66
N LYS A 16 20.93 -10.67 14.34
CA LYS A 16 22.27 -10.31 14.78
C LYS A 16 23.19 -9.95 13.61
N VAL A 17 23.14 -10.73 12.52
CA VAL A 17 23.91 -10.40 11.30
C VAL A 17 23.52 -9.02 10.76
N LEU A 18 22.23 -8.71 10.72
CA LEU A 18 21.74 -7.41 10.27
C LEU A 18 22.21 -6.28 11.20
N GLU A 19 22.12 -6.46 12.51
CA GLU A 19 22.62 -5.50 13.50
C GLU A 19 24.12 -5.26 13.33
N ASP A 20 24.93 -6.32 13.26
CA ASP A 20 26.38 -6.24 13.08
C ASP A 20 26.74 -5.47 11.80
N MET A 21 26.03 -5.73 10.69
CA MET A 21 26.21 -5.01 9.43
C MET A 21 25.85 -3.52 9.55
N ILE A 22 24.78 -3.19 10.26
CA ILE A 22 24.33 -1.82 10.46
C ILE A 22 25.28 -1.05 11.38
N VAL A 23 25.76 -1.70 12.45
CA VAL A 23 26.77 -1.13 13.37
C VAL A 23 28.08 -0.90 12.64
N ALA A 24 28.53 -1.84 11.79
CA ALA A 24 29.72 -1.67 10.95
C ALA A 24 29.57 -0.50 9.97
N ALA A 25 28.35 -0.16 9.57
CA ALA A 25 28.05 1.03 8.76
C ALA A 25 27.95 2.33 9.58
N GLY A 26 28.22 2.30 10.90
CA GLY A 26 28.26 3.47 11.78
C GLY A 26 26.89 4.00 12.18
N THR A 27 25.85 3.16 12.16
CA THR A 27 24.49 3.57 12.56
C THR A 27 23.80 2.48 13.39
N THR A 28 22.53 2.69 13.74
CA THR A 28 21.72 1.74 14.50
C THR A 28 20.51 1.29 13.69
N ILE A 29 19.98 0.11 14.03
CA ILE A 29 18.79 -0.43 13.38
C ILE A 29 17.58 0.49 13.53
N VAL A 30 17.48 1.19 14.67
CA VAL A 30 16.43 2.18 14.93
C VAL A 30 16.59 3.36 13.98
N ARG A 31 17.79 3.98 13.90
CA ARG A 31 18.02 5.13 13.00
C ARG A 31 17.73 4.79 11.55
N ILE A 32 18.25 3.67 11.05
CA ILE A 32 18.03 3.28 9.64
C ILE A 32 16.57 2.88 9.37
N ALA A 33 15.88 2.28 10.33
CA ALA A 33 14.45 2.03 10.20
C ALA A 33 13.65 3.33 10.10
N PHE A 34 13.91 4.32 10.95
CA PHE A 34 13.23 5.62 10.93
C PHE A 34 13.54 6.45 9.69
N ALA A 35 14.79 6.42 9.21
CA ALA A 35 15.20 7.08 7.97
C ALA A 35 14.42 6.60 6.73
N HIS A 36 13.84 5.40 6.82
CA HIS A 36 13.11 4.76 5.73
C HIS A 36 11.66 4.41 6.09
N SER A 37 11.14 4.85 7.24
CA SER A 37 9.77 4.59 7.65
C SER A 37 8.96 5.87 7.62
N PHE A 38 7.75 5.79 7.06
CA PHE A 38 6.92 6.93 6.79
C PHE A 38 5.59 6.81 7.53
N PHE A 39 5.32 7.77 8.41
CA PHE A 39 4.07 7.89 9.15
C PHE A 39 3.07 8.75 8.37
N VAL A 40 1.78 8.59 8.65
CA VAL A 40 0.76 9.49 8.10
C VAL A 40 0.86 10.85 8.78
N SER A 41 0.73 11.95 8.03
CA SER A 41 0.70 13.29 8.63
C SER A 41 -0.45 13.44 9.63
N ILE A 42 -0.18 14.07 10.78
CA ILE A 42 -1.13 14.27 11.88
C ILE A 42 -2.43 14.91 11.40
N ASP A 43 -2.35 15.97 10.58
CA ASP A 43 -3.54 16.66 10.05
C ASP A 43 -4.44 15.74 9.23
N ALA A 44 -3.86 14.85 8.43
CA ALA A 44 -4.64 13.89 7.65
C ALA A 44 -5.33 12.84 8.54
N VAL A 45 -4.68 12.43 9.64
CA VAL A 45 -5.29 11.52 10.63
C VAL A 45 -6.47 12.22 11.32
N ARG A 46 -6.28 13.47 11.78
CA ARG A 46 -7.32 14.28 12.44
C ARG A 46 -8.50 14.56 11.52
N ALA A 47 -8.24 14.81 10.24
CA ALA A 47 -9.31 15.08 9.28
C ALA A 47 -10.27 13.90 9.12
N ARG A 48 -9.78 12.65 9.24
CA ARG A 48 -10.60 11.44 9.16
C ARG A 48 -9.85 10.20 9.66
N THR A 49 -10.23 9.63 10.80
CA THR A 49 -9.72 8.33 11.25
C THR A 49 -10.76 7.53 12.02
N PRO A 50 -10.89 6.21 11.82
CA PRO A 50 -10.31 5.41 10.74
C PRO A 50 -10.93 5.75 9.37
N TYR A 51 -10.23 5.42 8.27
CA TYR A 51 -10.76 5.75 6.94
C TYR A 51 -11.95 4.86 6.54
N PHE A 52 -11.91 3.59 6.93
CA PHE A 52 -12.93 2.58 6.71
C PHE A 52 -13.27 1.92 8.05
N PRO A 53 -14.30 2.41 8.77
CA PRO A 53 -14.62 1.93 10.12
C PRO A 53 -15.30 0.56 10.15
N ASN A 54 -15.82 0.06 9.03
CA ASN A 54 -16.59 -1.19 8.96
C ASN A 54 -15.80 -2.33 8.33
N VAL A 55 -14.47 -2.30 8.41
CA VAL A 55 -13.60 -3.34 7.86
C VAL A 55 -12.56 -3.74 8.91
N ALA A 56 -12.14 -5.00 8.88
CA ALA A 56 -11.10 -5.54 9.75
C ALA A 56 -10.20 -6.50 8.99
N ARG A 57 -8.98 -6.74 9.48
CA ARG A 57 -8.14 -7.80 8.94
C ARG A 57 -8.63 -9.15 9.44
N LYS A 58 -8.74 -10.12 8.53
CA LYS A 58 -8.96 -11.52 8.89
C LYS A 58 -7.89 -11.96 9.89
N SER A 59 -8.33 -12.53 11.01
CA SER A 59 -7.51 -13.20 11.99
C SER A 59 -8.18 -14.51 12.39
N ARG A 60 -7.41 -15.62 12.40
CA ARG A 60 -7.93 -16.91 12.85
C ARG A 60 -8.29 -16.90 14.34
N GLN A 61 -7.61 -16.07 15.12
CA GLN A 61 -7.82 -15.93 16.56
C GLN A 61 -9.08 -15.10 16.86
N HIS A 62 -9.28 -13.98 16.16
CA HIS A 62 -10.37 -13.04 16.44
C HIS A 62 -11.64 -13.29 15.63
N TYR A 63 -11.53 -13.96 14.49
CA TYR A 63 -12.62 -14.30 13.59
C TYR A 63 -12.53 -15.79 13.19
N PRO A 64 -12.67 -16.73 14.15
CA PRO A 64 -12.51 -18.15 13.89
C PRO A 64 -13.54 -18.64 12.87
N GLY A 65 -13.09 -19.44 11.90
CA GLY A 65 -13.95 -20.03 10.86
C GLY A 65 -14.42 -19.06 9.77
N LEU A 66 -14.12 -17.77 9.86
CA LEU A 66 -14.51 -16.79 8.84
C LEU A 66 -13.38 -16.51 7.85
N ASP A 67 -13.76 -16.30 6.60
CA ASP A 67 -12.84 -16.01 5.49
C ASP A 67 -12.93 -14.56 5.01
N LYS A 68 -12.00 -14.18 4.13
CA LYS A 68 -12.03 -12.86 3.49
C LYS A 68 -13.35 -12.65 2.74
N GLY A 69 -13.92 -11.46 2.87
CA GLY A 69 -15.19 -11.06 2.27
C GLY A 69 -16.40 -11.45 3.11
N ALA A 70 -16.22 -12.24 4.16
CA ALA A 70 -17.27 -12.52 5.12
C ALA A 70 -17.57 -11.29 5.99
N THR A 71 -18.83 -11.18 6.43
CA THR A 71 -19.25 -10.26 7.47
C THR A 71 -19.08 -10.92 8.84
N ALA A 72 -18.45 -10.22 9.78
CA ALA A 72 -18.30 -10.62 11.17
C ALA A 72 -18.94 -9.57 12.10
N ILE A 73 -19.17 -9.94 13.36
CA ILE A 73 -19.61 -8.99 14.40
C ILE A 73 -18.43 -8.69 15.33
N TRP A 74 -18.06 -7.42 15.42
CA TRP A 74 -17.05 -6.90 16.35
C TRP A 74 -17.71 -5.94 17.34
N GLN A 75 -17.82 -6.34 18.61
CA GLN A 75 -18.43 -5.52 19.67
C GLN A 75 -19.81 -4.95 19.27
N GLY A 76 -20.66 -5.78 18.64
CA GLY A 76 -22.00 -5.38 18.18
C GLY A 76 -22.05 -4.65 16.83
N ARG A 77 -20.90 -4.40 16.18
CA ARG A 77 -20.82 -3.79 14.84
C ARG A 77 -20.51 -4.83 13.77
N GLU A 78 -21.24 -4.77 12.65
CA GLU A 78 -20.90 -5.53 11.45
C GLU A 78 -19.63 -5.01 10.77
N VAL A 79 -18.72 -5.92 10.44
CA VAL A 79 -17.46 -5.61 9.76
C VAL A 79 -17.16 -6.61 8.64
N GLU A 80 -16.67 -6.10 7.50
CA GLU A 80 -16.17 -6.93 6.40
C GLU A 80 -14.71 -7.32 6.63
N LEU A 81 -14.40 -8.60 6.48
CA LEU A 81 -13.03 -9.12 6.66
C LEU A 81 -12.19 -9.04 5.37
N ASP A 82 -10.96 -8.56 5.48
CA ASP A 82 -10.01 -8.47 4.37
C ASP A 82 -8.58 -8.92 4.77
N PHE A 83 -7.68 -9.10 3.81
CA PHE A 83 -6.30 -9.52 4.07
C PHE A 83 -5.30 -8.37 4.25
N ASN A 84 -5.50 -7.20 3.62
CA ASN A 84 -4.74 -5.95 3.85
C ASN A 84 -5.11 -4.82 2.85
N HIS A 85 -5.95 -5.10 1.86
CA HIS A 85 -6.32 -4.19 0.78
C HIS A 85 -6.93 -2.88 1.31
N TRP A 86 -7.75 -2.95 2.37
CA TRP A 86 -8.37 -1.75 2.93
C TRP A 86 -7.38 -0.87 3.69
N ALA A 87 -6.42 -1.43 4.43
CA ALA A 87 -5.34 -0.65 5.05
C ALA A 87 -4.45 0.04 3.99
N GLN A 88 -4.13 -0.69 2.91
CA GLN A 88 -3.43 -0.11 1.75
C GLN A 88 -4.23 1.02 1.11
N SER A 89 -5.54 0.83 0.92
CA SER A 89 -6.43 1.86 0.38
C SER A 89 -6.51 3.09 1.30
N ALA A 90 -6.58 2.88 2.62
CA ALA A 90 -6.60 3.94 3.61
C ALA A 90 -5.31 4.76 3.55
N TRP A 91 -4.15 4.09 3.53
CA TRP A 91 -2.85 4.72 3.32
C TRP A 91 -2.83 5.64 2.09
N GLN A 92 -3.31 5.15 0.93
CA GLN A 92 -3.36 5.97 -0.29
C GLN A 92 -4.28 7.17 -0.15
N LYS A 93 -5.39 7.04 0.59
CA LYS A 93 -6.33 8.15 0.80
C LYS A 93 -5.78 9.20 1.77
N TYR A 94 -5.08 8.78 2.82
CA TYR A 94 -4.38 9.68 3.75
C TYR A 94 -3.27 10.46 3.04
N THR A 95 -2.40 9.75 2.33
CA THR A 95 -1.14 10.32 1.82
C THR A 95 -1.23 10.81 0.37
N GLY A 96 -2.29 10.47 -0.36
CA GLY A 96 -2.37 10.73 -1.79
C GLY A 96 -1.26 10.04 -2.60
N ARG A 97 -0.64 8.99 -2.06
CA ARG A 97 0.49 8.30 -2.71
C ARG A 97 0.12 6.88 -3.06
N GLN A 98 0.53 6.45 -4.24
CA GLN A 98 0.44 5.05 -4.63
C GLN A 98 1.47 4.23 -3.86
N ILE A 99 1.09 2.99 -3.54
CA ILE A 99 2.01 2.04 -2.92
C ILE A 99 2.89 1.45 -4.02
N ALA A 100 4.21 1.56 -3.85
CA ALA A 100 5.16 0.93 -4.73
C ALA A 100 5.10 -0.59 -4.50
N ARG A 101 4.46 -1.33 -5.42
CA ARG A 101 4.42 -2.79 -5.36
C ARG A 101 5.79 -3.35 -5.74
N LYS A 102 6.21 -4.42 -5.07
CA LYS A 102 7.50 -5.11 -5.30
C LYS A 102 8.75 -4.25 -5.03
N SER A 103 8.62 -3.12 -4.33
CA SER A 103 9.76 -2.26 -3.98
C SER A 103 10.51 -2.70 -2.72
N GLY A 104 10.04 -3.73 -2.04
CA GLY A 104 10.52 -4.08 -0.70
C GLY A 104 9.89 -3.26 0.42
N TYR A 105 8.86 -2.44 0.14
CA TYR A 105 8.11 -1.68 1.14
C TYR A 105 6.66 -2.15 1.28
N GLY A 106 6.09 -1.96 2.47
CA GLY A 106 4.70 -2.28 2.76
C GLY A 106 4.07 -1.38 3.82
N VAL A 107 2.74 -1.31 3.80
CA VAL A 107 1.96 -0.74 4.89
C VAL A 107 1.90 -1.76 6.02
N ARG A 108 2.19 -1.30 7.24
CA ARG A 108 2.27 -2.08 8.48
C ARG A 108 1.44 -1.43 9.58
N HIS A 109 1.02 -2.25 10.54
CA HIS A 109 0.23 -1.85 11.69
C HIS A 109 1.14 -1.73 12.91
N ILE A 110 1.29 -0.51 13.44
CA ILE A 110 2.28 -0.19 14.49
C ILE A 110 1.96 -0.91 15.81
N TRP A 111 0.69 -0.97 16.18
CA TRP A 111 0.25 -1.49 17.47
C TRP A 111 -0.18 -2.96 17.41
N GLY A 112 -0.05 -3.64 16.27
CA GLY A 112 -0.31 -5.08 16.20
C GLY A 112 -1.79 -5.49 16.33
N HIS A 113 -2.76 -4.59 16.17
CA HIS A 113 -4.21 -4.90 16.27
C HIS A 113 -4.99 -4.73 14.94
N PRO A 114 -4.56 -5.32 13.81
CA PRO A 114 -5.24 -5.12 12.53
C PRO A 114 -6.62 -5.79 12.44
N TRP A 115 -6.97 -6.67 13.38
CA TRP A 115 -8.32 -7.22 13.50
C TRP A 115 -9.29 -6.26 14.19
N ASP A 116 -8.83 -5.23 14.89
CA ASP A 116 -9.73 -4.22 15.44
C ASP A 116 -10.12 -3.23 14.32
N PRO A 117 -11.39 -3.15 13.90
CA PRO A 117 -11.87 -2.17 12.92
C PRO A 117 -11.55 -0.71 13.25
N ASN A 118 -11.42 -0.34 14.52
CA ASN A 118 -11.02 1.01 14.93
C ASN A 118 -9.53 1.28 14.70
N ALA A 119 -8.71 0.23 14.58
CA ALA A 119 -7.26 0.32 14.41
C ALA A 119 -6.81 -0.08 12.99
N TYR A 120 -7.56 -0.93 12.30
CA TYR A 120 -7.15 -1.57 11.04
C TYR A 120 -6.85 -0.57 9.92
N THR A 121 -7.67 0.48 9.80
CA THR A 121 -7.51 1.53 8.78
C THR A 121 -7.29 2.91 9.37
N ALA A 122 -6.92 2.97 10.65
CA ALA A 122 -6.63 4.21 11.34
C ALA A 122 -5.24 4.74 10.99
N GLY A 123 -5.15 5.99 10.56
CA GLY A 123 -3.89 6.58 10.12
C GLY A 123 -2.80 6.58 11.20
N TRP A 124 -3.18 6.71 12.48
CA TRP A 124 -2.26 6.63 13.61
C TRP A 124 -1.63 5.23 13.80
N ASN A 125 -2.26 4.18 13.26
CA ASN A 125 -1.77 2.81 13.32
C ASN A 125 -1.06 2.37 12.04
N LEU A 126 -1.02 3.20 10.99
CA LEU A 126 -0.42 2.82 9.70
C LEU A 126 0.94 3.48 9.53
N CYS A 127 1.93 2.67 9.16
CA CYS A 127 3.24 3.15 8.74
C CYS A 127 3.70 2.41 7.48
N TYR A 128 4.30 3.14 6.54
CA TYR A 128 4.89 2.58 5.34
C TYR A 128 6.39 2.44 5.51
N MET A 129 6.87 1.20 5.50
CA MET A 129 8.24 0.87 5.89
C MET A 129 8.79 -0.26 5.04
N PRO A 130 10.13 -0.45 5.00
CA PRO A 130 10.74 -1.62 4.39
C PRO A 130 10.22 -2.91 5.02
N PHE A 131 10.13 -3.99 4.23
CA PHE A 131 9.62 -5.27 4.71
C PHE A 131 10.42 -5.84 5.87
N TRP A 132 11.75 -5.65 5.85
CA TRP A 132 12.60 -6.10 6.94
C TRP A 132 12.28 -5.36 8.24
N VAL A 133 12.01 -4.04 8.20
CA VAL A 133 11.56 -3.28 9.38
C VAL A 133 10.24 -3.85 9.89
N GLY A 134 9.28 -4.06 8.98
CA GLY A 134 7.97 -4.60 9.33
C GLY A 134 8.06 -5.98 10.00
N MET A 135 8.92 -6.87 9.51
CA MET A 135 9.16 -8.17 10.13
C MET A 135 9.67 -8.04 11.56
N LEU A 136 10.54 -7.07 11.83
CA LEU A 136 11.13 -6.82 13.14
C LEU A 136 10.20 -6.07 14.11
N THR A 137 9.03 -5.64 13.64
CA THR A 137 7.98 -5.03 14.47
C THR A 137 6.74 -5.91 14.61
N GLU A 138 6.74 -7.09 14.00
CA GLU A 138 5.67 -8.08 14.07
C GLU A 138 6.03 -9.22 15.03
N GLU A 139 5.03 -9.89 15.62
CA GLU A 139 5.18 -10.89 16.70
C GLU A 139 6.09 -12.09 16.37
N GLN A 140 6.35 -12.36 15.09
CA GLN A 140 7.11 -13.54 14.66
C GLN A 140 8.61 -13.41 14.96
N HIS A 141 9.17 -12.20 14.78
CA HIS A 141 10.61 -11.93 14.94
C HIS A 141 10.86 -10.52 15.49
N PRO A 142 10.27 -10.14 16.64
CA PRO A 142 10.32 -8.77 17.10
C PRO A 142 11.74 -8.40 17.53
N HIS A 143 12.19 -7.23 17.08
CA HIS A 143 13.34 -6.55 17.65
C HIS A 143 12.81 -5.58 18.73
N PRO A 144 12.95 -5.88 20.03
CA PRO A 144 12.20 -5.19 21.09
C PRO A 144 12.39 -3.67 21.11
N LEU A 145 13.63 -3.19 20.91
CA LEU A 145 13.90 -1.76 20.91
C LEU A 145 13.28 -1.04 19.70
N LEU A 146 13.33 -1.64 18.50
CA LEU A 146 12.77 -1.07 17.29
C LEU A 146 11.24 -0.99 17.36
N GLU A 147 10.61 -2.07 17.83
CA GLU A 147 9.16 -2.12 18.04
C GLU A 147 8.71 -1.02 19.02
N ARG A 148 9.37 -0.92 20.18
CA ARG A 148 9.09 0.12 21.17
C ARG A 148 9.33 1.52 20.61
N ALA A 149 10.39 1.75 19.85
CA ALA A 149 10.69 3.05 19.26
C ALA A 149 9.62 3.48 18.24
N ILE A 150 9.17 2.57 17.36
CA ILE A 150 8.10 2.87 16.39
C ILE A 150 6.76 3.15 17.09
N ARG A 151 6.45 2.41 18.16
CA ARG A 151 5.27 2.66 19.00
C ARG A 151 5.37 3.98 19.75
N GLN A 152 6.53 4.31 20.32
CA GLN A 152 6.78 5.61 20.94
C GLN A 152 6.55 6.74 19.95
N ALA A 153 7.07 6.63 18.73
CA ALA A 153 6.88 7.66 17.71
C ALA A 153 5.42 7.85 17.34
N SER A 154 4.65 6.76 17.21
CA SER A 154 3.21 6.82 17.03
C SER A 154 2.50 7.51 18.20
N PHE A 155 2.87 7.17 19.44
CA PHE A 155 2.31 7.80 20.64
C PHE A 155 2.59 9.31 20.68
N ASP A 156 3.84 9.71 20.44
CA ASP A 156 4.28 11.10 20.44
C ASP A 156 3.55 11.92 19.36
N LEU A 157 3.43 11.37 18.16
CA LEU A 157 2.79 12.04 17.03
C LEU A 157 1.28 12.19 17.20
N PHE A 158 0.60 11.19 17.76
CA PHE A 158 -0.86 11.10 17.64
C PHE A 158 -1.61 11.16 18.97
N PHE A 159 -0.95 11.02 20.12
CA PHE A 159 -1.61 10.84 21.41
C PHE A 159 -1.00 11.64 22.57
N ARG A 160 0.25 12.13 22.49
CA ARG A 160 0.93 12.81 23.61
C ARG A 160 0.29 14.13 24.01
N GLU A 161 0.25 15.12 23.11
CA GLU A 161 -0.19 16.48 23.45
C GLU A 161 -1.64 16.77 23.05
N GLN A 162 -1.96 16.54 21.78
CA GLN A 162 -3.29 16.76 21.24
C GLN A 162 -3.75 15.49 20.51
N PRO A 163 -4.38 14.56 21.26
CA PRO A 163 -4.79 13.26 20.74
C PRO A 163 -5.67 13.38 19.51
N VAL A 164 -5.42 12.54 18.50
CA VAL A 164 -6.25 12.46 17.28
C VAL A 164 -7.59 11.76 17.53
N CYS A 165 -7.66 10.95 18.59
CA CYS A 165 -8.85 10.32 19.16
C CYS A 165 -8.53 9.88 20.60
N ASP A 166 -9.52 9.38 21.32
CA ASP A 166 -9.27 8.67 22.58
C ASP A 166 -8.35 7.47 22.32
N PRO A 167 -7.21 7.35 23.03
CA PRO A 167 -6.30 6.24 22.84
C PRO A 167 -6.99 4.91 23.18
N PRO A 168 -6.94 3.90 22.28
CA PRO A 168 -7.33 2.54 22.64
C PRO A 168 -6.49 2.02 23.81
N ALA A 169 -7.03 1.09 24.60
CA ALA A 169 -6.35 0.57 25.81
C ALA A 169 -4.98 -0.09 25.55
N PHE A 170 -4.72 -0.56 24.32
CA PHE A 170 -3.44 -1.13 23.92
C PHE A 170 -2.42 -0.09 23.44
N VAL A 171 -2.82 1.17 23.30
CA VAL A 171 -1.95 2.30 22.94
C VAL A 171 -1.47 2.95 24.23
N GLY A 172 -0.15 3.07 24.40
CA GLY A 172 0.42 3.69 25.59
C GLY A 172 1.84 4.22 25.35
N ASP A 173 2.27 5.12 26.22
CA ASP A 173 3.63 5.64 26.23
C ASP A 173 4.63 4.48 26.45
N GLN A 174 5.65 4.39 25.60
CA GLN A 174 6.67 3.33 25.71
C GLN A 174 7.85 3.76 26.60
N GLY A 175 7.83 4.99 27.11
CA GLY A 175 8.84 5.56 27.99
C GLY A 175 10.21 5.73 27.34
N LEU A 176 10.26 5.88 26.01
CA LEU A 176 11.50 6.10 25.27
C LEU A 176 11.68 7.58 24.93
N ASP A 177 12.86 8.12 25.21
CA ASP A 177 13.28 9.39 24.61
C ASP A 177 13.84 9.13 23.21
N LEU A 178 13.02 9.37 22.19
CA LEU A 178 13.43 9.15 20.81
C LEU A 178 14.59 10.05 20.38
N VAL A 179 14.83 11.18 21.03
CA VAL A 179 15.95 12.06 20.71
C VAL A 179 17.28 11.37 21.00
N GLU A 180 17.37 10.58 22.07
CA GLU A 180 18.58 9.82 22.40
C GLU A 180 18.90 8.74 21.35
N PHE A 181 17.88 8.10 20.78
CA PHE A 181 18.07 7.01 19.80
C PHE A 181 18.21 7.51 18.36
N LEU A 182 17.52 8.59 18.00
CA LEU A 182 17.48 9.12 16.64
C LEU A 182 18.55 10.19 16.41
N GLY A 183 18.93 10.93 17.46
CA GLY A 183 19.76 12.12 17.35
C GLY A 183 19.10 13.16 16.46
N ASP A 184 19.74 13.49 15.35
CA ASP A 184 19.26 14.42 14.34
C ASP A 184 18.31 13.79 13.30
N GLN A 185 18.10 12.47 13.32
CA GLN A 185 17.27 11.77 12.34
C GLN A 185 15.79 12.17 12.51
N PRO A 186 15.18 12.86 11.53
CA PRO A 186 13.79 13.24 11.63
C PRO A 186 12.85 12.03 11.49
N ILE A 187 11.70 12.12 12.14
CA ILE A 187 10.55 11.24 11.87
C ILE A 187 9.87 11.72 10.59
N LEU A 188 9.73 10.83 9.61
CA LEU A 188 9.20 11.20 8.30
C LEU A 188 7.68 11.09 8.27
N LEU A 189 7.01 12.23 8.07
CA LEU A 189 5.57 12.32 7.85
C LEU A 189 5.25 12.47 6.36
N LEU A 190 4.28 11.70 5.88
CA LEU A 190 3.74 11.86 4.54
C LEU A 190 2.41 12.59 4.58
N THR A 191 2.45 13.83 4.09
CA THR A 191 1.26 14.62 3.78
C THR A 191 0.68 14.20 2.44
N ARG A 192 -0.58 14.60 2.22
CA ARG A 192 -1.24 14.43 0.93
C ARG A 192 -0.43 15.15 -0.14
N SER A 193 0.07 14.41 -1.13
CA SER A 193 0.83 15.03 -2.21
C SER A 193 0.00 16.14 -2.88
N ALA A 194 0.55 17.35 -2.96
CA ALA A 194 -0.05 18.46 -3.70
C ALA A 194 -0.17 18.15 -5.21
N ARG A 195 0.62 17.18 -5.71
CA ARG A 195 0.40 16.62 -7.04
C ARG A 195 -0.86 15.74 -6.99
N PRO A 196 -1.90 16.05 -7.77
CA PRO A 196 -3.07 15.18 -7.85
C PRO A 196 -2.64 13.75 -8.16
N MET A 197 -3.19 12.82 -7.39
CA MET A 197 -3.00 11.37 -7.52
C MET A 197 -3.19 10.93 -8.97
N GLY A 198 -2.06 10.73 -9.65
CA GLY A 198 -2.06 10.55 -11.09
C GLY A 198 -2.51 11.82 -11.80
N VAL A 199 -1.86 12.13 -12.91
CA VAL A 199 -2.60 12.84 -13.94
C VAL A 199 -3.85 11.98 -14.16
N LYS A 200 -5.04 12.50 -13.82
CA LYS A 200 -6.30 11.84 -14.21
C LYS A 200 -6.07 11.44 -15.66
N PRO A 201 -6.35 10.20 -16.09
CA PRO A 201 -6.25 9.86 -17.50
C PRO A 201 -7.08 10.82 -18.38
N ALA A 202 -8.05 11.53 -17.81
CA ALA A 202 -8.75 12.67 -18.44
C ALA A 202 -7.87 13.92 -18.66
N ALA A 203 -6.96 14.26 -17.74
CA ALA A 203 -5.97 15.34 -17.93
C ALA A 203 -4.83 14.90 -18.86
N ILE A 204 -4.47 13.60 -18.91
CA ILE A 204 -3.61 13.04 -19.97
C ILE A 204 -4.35 13.08 -21.31
N ALA A 205 -5.62 12.66 -21.38
CA ALA A 205 -6.39 12.72 -22.62
C ALA A 205 -6.57 14.16 -23.12
N ALA A 206 -6.70 15.14 -22.21
CA ALA A 206 -6.76 16.56 -22.57
C ALA A 206 -5.40 17.14 -22.98
N SER A 207 -4.27 16.63 -22.46
CA SER A 207 -2.93 17.08 -22.87
C SER A 207 -2.28 16.26 -24.00
N ILE A 208 -2.83 15.09 -24.33
CA ILE A 208 -2.48 14.22 -25.48
C ILE A 208 -3.62 14.24 -26.51
N ALA A 209 -4.47 15.26 -26.50
CA ALA A 209 -5.23 15.61 -27.69
C ALA A 209 -4.25 16.22 -28.73
N GLY A 210 -3.32 15.39 -29.20
CA GLY A 210 -2.64 15.59 -30.47
C GLY A 210 -3.37 14.75 -31.52
N ASP A 211 -3.30 15.18 -32.77
CA ASP A 211 -4.09 14.65 -33.89
C ASP A 211 -3.86 13.14 -34.22
N ASP A 212 -3.05 12.40 -33.46
CA ASP A 212 -2.77 10.97 -33.68
C ASP A 212 -3.44 10.03 -32.65
N PRO A 213 -4.53 9.34 -33.05
CA PRO A 213 -5.17 8.30 -32.24
C PRO A 213 -4.23 7.17 -31.79
N ARG A 214 -3.20 6.82 -32.56
CA ARG A 214 -2.27 5.71 -32.21
C ARG A 214 -1.42 6.07 -31.00
N ALA A 215 -0.87 7.28 -30.96
CA ALA A 215 -0.11 7.78 -29.82
C ALA A 215 -0.96 7.78 -28.53
N THR A 216 -2.20 8.27 -28.63
CA THR A 216 -3.16 8.33 -27.51
C THR A 216 -3.47 6.94 -26.96
N VAL A 217 -3.74 5.96 -27.84
CA VAL A 217 -3.98 4.56 -27.44
C VAL A 217 -2.74 3.94 -26.77
N ARG A 218 -1.53 4.15 -27.30
CA ARG A 218 -0.27 3.64 -26.67
C ARG A 218 -0.08 4.20 -25.27
N SER A 219 -0.29 5.50 -25.09
CA SER A 219 -0.15 6.18 -23.80
C SER A 219 -1.16 5.65 -22.78
N LEU A 220 -2.44 5.57 -23.15
CA LEU A 220 -3.50 5.07 -22.28
C LEU A 220 -3.29 3.60 -21.91
N ARG A 221 -2.82 2.77 -22.84
CA ARG A 221 -2.45 1.37 -22.56
C ARG A 221 -1.35 1.30 -21.51
N LYS A 222 -0.27 2.06 -21.69
CA LYS A 222 0.88 2.08 -20.76
C LYS A 222 0.44 2.56 -19.38
N ALA A 223 -0.34 3.64 -19.31
CA ALA A 223 -0.85 4.19 -18.06
C ALA A 223 -1.80 3.21 -17.32
N ALA A 224 -2.60 2.44 -18.06
CA ALA A 224 -3.51 1.44 -17.50
C ALA A 224 -2.84 0.08 -17.24
N ASN A 225 -1.55 -0.08 -17.58
CA ASN A 225 -0.80 -1.34 -17.54
C ASN A 225 -1.58 -2.52 -18.16
N LYS A 226 -2.06 -2.33 -19.40
CA LYS A 226 -2.84 -3.35 -20.14
C LYS A 226 -2.03 -4.00 -21.26
N SER A 227 -2.27 -5.30 -21.47
CA SER A 227 -1.77 -6.01 -22.64
C SER A 227 -2.65 -5.72 -23.86
N TRP A 228 -2.08 -5.78 -25.06
CA TRP A 228 -2.82 -5.60 -26.30
C TRP A 228 -3.93 -6.64 -26.44
N THR A 229 -3.64 -7.91 -26.16
CA THR A 229 -4.62 -9.00 -26.18
C THR A 229 -5.84 -8.73 -25.30
N SER A 230 -5.63 -8.19 -24.08
CA SER A 230 -6.75 -7.85 -23.18
C SER A 230 -7.61 -6.70 -23.70
N LEU A 231 -7.01 -5.75 -24.43
CA LEU A 231 -7.74 -4.62 -25.02
C LEU A 231 -8.49 -5.04 -26.27
N GLN A 232 -7.89 -5.86 -27.14
CA GLN A 232 -8.56 -6.45 -28.31
C GLN A 232 -9.76 -7.29 -27.89
N ALA A 233 -9.59 -8.19 -26.91
CA ALA A 233 -10.69 -8.98 -26.37
C ALA A 233 -11.81 -8.09 -25.80
N ALA A 234 -11.45 -7.01 -25.10
CA ALA A 234 -12.43 -6.07 -24.55
C ALA A 234 -13.15 -5.25 -25.62
N ALA A 235 -12.49 -4.85 -26.71
CA ALA A 235 -13.12 -4.14 -27.82
C ALA A 235 -14.12 -5.05 -28.55
N ARG A 236 -13.73 -6.30 -28.84
CA ARG A 236 -14.58 -7.32 -29.45
C ARG A 236 -15.78 -7.66 -28.57
N GLU A 237 -15.57 -7.87 -27.27
CA GLU A 237 -16.68 -8.12 -26.33
C GLU A 237 -17.66 -6.93 -26.27
N LEU A 238 -17.17 -5.69 -26.31
CA LEU A 238 -18.03 -4.49 -26.33
C LEU A 238 -18.87 -4.37 -27.61
N LEU A 239 -18.44 -5.00 -28.70
CA LEU A 239 -19.15 -5.08 -29.97
C LEU A 239 -20.02 -6.33 -30.10
N GLY A 240 -20.00 -7.24 -29.11
CA GLY A 240 -20.69 -8.52 -29.19
C GLY A 240 -20.00 -9.53 -30.13
N GLU A 241 -18.75 -9.29 -30.50
CA GLU A 241 -17.97 -10.17 -31.37
C GLU A 241 -17.29 -11.30 -30.58
N PRO A 242 -17.00 -12.46 -31.21
CA PRO A 242 -16.17 -13.50 -30.61
C PRO A 242 -14.80 -12.97 -30.19
N HIS A 243 -14.33 -13.40 -29.03
CA HIS A 243 -13.06 -12.93 -28.46
C HIS A 243 -12.38 -14.00 -27.61
N THR A 244 -11.08 -13.82 -27.39
CA THR A 244 -10.33 -14.66 -26.46
C THR A 244 -10.86 -14.50 -25.03
N PRO A 245 -11.01 -15.58 -24.25
CA PRO A 245 -11.44 -15.49 -22.85
C PRO A 245 -10.51 -14.61 -22.00
N PHE A 246 -11.07 -13.94 -21.01
CA PHE A 246 -10.27 -13.19 -20.05
C PHE A 246 -9.78 -14.09 -18.93
N ASN A 247 -8.55 -13.88 -18.49
CA ASN A 247 -7.95 -14.63 -17.37
C ASN A 247 -8.67 -14.42 -16.03
N SER A 248 -9.41 -13.32 -15.86
CA SER A 248 -10.25 -13.11 -14.68
C SER A 248 -11.35 -12.06 -14.92
N PRO A 249 -12.44 -12.07 -14.11
CA PRO A 249 -13.48 -11.04 -14.16
C PRO A 249 -12.95 -9.62 -13.96
N ASN A 250 -11.91 -9.46 -13.13
CA ASN A 250 -11.28 -8.16 -12.90
C ASN A 250 -10.53 -7.65 -14.14
N VAL A 251 -9.80 -8.53 -14.84
CA VAL A 251 -9.13 -8.17 -16.11
C VAL A 251 -10.15 -7.74 -17.15
N ARG A 252 -11.25 -8.49 -17.30
CA ARG A 252 -12.38 -8.15 -18.17
C ARG A 252 -12.95 -6.77 -17.89
N SER A 253 -13.39 -6.53 -16.65
CA SER A 253 -14.01 -5.26 -16.24
C SER A 253 -13.09 -4.06 -16.48
N THR A 254 -11.84 -4.18 -16.05
CA THR A 254 -10.87 -3.09 -16.17
C THR A 254 -10.43 -2.85 -17.62
N ALA A 255 -10.30 -3.89 -18.45
CA ALA A 255 -9.99 -3.74 -19.88
C ALA A 255 -11.12 -3.05 -20.65
N LYS A 256 -12.38 -3.42 -20.41
CA LYS A 256 -13.56 -2.73 -21.00
C LYS A 256 -13.63 -1.26 -20.61
N SER A 257 -13.34 -0.94 -19.35
CA SER A 257 -13.25 0.44 -18.89
C SER A 257 -12.15 1.22 -19.61
N THR A 258 -10.99 0.59 -19.85
CA THR A 258 -9.89 1.20 -20.62
C THR A 258 -10.27 1.43 -22.09
N VAL A 259 -10.91 0.47 -22.76
CA VAL A 259 -11.34 0.63 -24.17
C VAL A 259 -12.35 1.76 -24.34
N ARG A 260 -13.37 1.85 -23.47
CA ARG A 260 -14.34 2.97 -23.49
C ARG A 260 -13.66 4.32 -23.31
N ARG A 261 -12.61 4.36 -22.47
CA ARG A 261 -11.82 5.57 -22.26
C ARG A 261 -11.00 5.94 -23.50
N MET A 262 -10.40 4.95 -24.18
CA MET A 262 -9.69 5.17 -25.44
C MET A 262 -10.63 5.75 -26.49
N ALA A 263 -11.81 5.16 -26.69
CA ALA A 263 -12.81 5.66 -27.64
C ALA A 263 -13.19 7.11 -27.35
N LYS A 264 -13.44 7.43 -26.08
CA LYS A 264 -13.72 8.81 -25.66
C LYS A 264 -12.56 9.77 -25.91
N ALA A 265 -11.32 9.34 -25.67
CA ALA A 265 -10.14 10.19 -25.78
C ALA A 265 -9.70 10.42 -27.23
N THR A 266 -9.89 9.45 -28.12
CA THR A 266 -9.52 9.56 -29.54
C THR A 266 -10.66 10.07 -30.41
N GLY A 267 -11.90 10.12 -29.89
CA GLY A 267 -13.10 10.40 -30.69
C GLY A 267 -13.50 9.26 -31.63
N LEU A 268 -12.80 8.12 -31.59
CA LEU A 268 -13.10 6.99 -32.47
C LEU A 268 -14.36 6.26 -32.00
N SER A 269 -15.14 5.78 -32.96
CA SER A 269 -16.18 4.78 -32.70
C SER A 269 -15.56 3.48 -32.19
N LEU A 270 -16.35 2.66 -31.48
CA LEU A 270 -15.86 1.36 -31.00
C LEU A 270 -15.36 0.45 -32.13
N PRO A 271 -16.01 0.36 -33.31
CA PRO A 271 -15.47 -0.38 -34.46
C PRO A 271 -14.12 0.16 -34.94
N ALA A 272 -14.00 1.48 -35.15
CA ALA A 272 -12.74 2.08 -35.61
C ALA A 272 -11.60 1.92 -34.60
N LEU A 273 -11.92 1.97 -33.30
CA LEU A 273 -10.96 1.68 -32.24
C LEU A 273 -10.54 0.20 -32.23
N ARG A 274 -11.46 -0.73 -32.51
CA ARG A 274 -11.15 -2.16 -32.64
C ARG A 274 -10.19 -2.41 -33.80
N ASP A 275 -10.45 -1.85 -34.97
CA ASP A 275 -9.55 -1.94 -36.14
C ASP A 275 -8.17 -1.35 -35.83
N LEU A 276 -8.15 -0.21 -35.12
CA LEU A 276 -6.91 0.41 -34.69
C LEU A 276 -6.11 -0.52 -33.76
N LEU A 277 -6.77 -1.12 -32.75
CA LEU A 277 -6.13 -2.04 -31.81
C LEU A 277 -5.60 -3.31 -32.50
N ASP A 278 -6.32 -3.83 -33.50
CA ASP A 278 -5.87 -4.98 -34.31
C ASP A 278 -4.62 -4.63 -35.15
N SER A 279 -4.48 -3.38 -35.60
CA SER A 279 -3.30 -2.91 -36.35
C SER A 279 -2.06 -2.61 -35.49
N MET A 280 -2.16 -2.71 -34.16
CA MET A 280 -1.11 -2.28 -33.20
C MET A 280 -0.38 -3.44 -32.51
N THR A 281 -0.76 -4.68 -32.82
CA THR A 281 -0.07 -5.91 -32.42
C THR A 281 0.88 -6.39 -33.49
#